data_AF-A0A5C9E1J7-F1
#
_entry.id   AF-A0A5C9E1J7-F1
#
_cell.length_a   1.000
_cell.length_b   1.000
_cell.length_c   1.000
_cell.angle_alpha   90.00
_cell.angle_beta   90.00
_cell.angle_gamma   90.00
#
_symmetry.space_group_name_H-M   'P 1'
#
loop_
_entity.id
_entity.type
_entity.pdbx_description
1 polymer ?
#
loop_
_entity_poly.entity_id
_entity_poly.type
_entity_poly.pdbx_seq_one_letter_code
_entity_poly.pdbx_strand_id
1 'polypeptide(L)'
;MEHAFRDMKSPTTIAVRPMYHHADTSVRAHVFLCVIALLLLSLLRLKLAKKRVSTSYEALLYELRSIHALKILPSPKATPLWKLEKIPKTASKIARTLNLKRLLVI
;
A
#
# COMPACT_ATOMS: atom_id res chain seq x y z
N MET A 1 7.11 -11.36 16.00
CA MET A 1 6.45 -10.08 16.31
C MET A 1 7.42 -8.90 16.13
N GLU A 2 8.66 -9.02 16.60
CA GLU A 2 9.66 -7.93 16.66
C GLU A 2 10.06 -7.30 15.31
N HIS A 3 10.09 -8.09 14.23
CA HIS A 3 10.46 -7.58 12.90
C HIS A 3 9.50 -6.51 12.36
N ALA A 4 8.19 -6.64 12.60
CA ALA A 4 7.19 -5.66 12.12
C ALA A 4 7.32 -4.30 12.84
N PHE A 5 7.73 -4.29 14.11
CA PHE A 5 8.02 -3.06 14.85
C PHE A 5 9.33 -2.41 14.38
N ARG A 6 10.29 -3.20 13.90
CA ARG A 6 11.52 -2.70 13.27
C ARG A 6 11.23 -2.03 11.93
N ASP A 7 10.37 -2.62 11.11
CA ASP A 7 9.84 -2.02 9.88
C ASP A 7 9.12 -0.67 10.17
N MET A 8 8.37 -0.57 11.27
CA MET A 8 7.78 0.71 11.72
C MET A 8 8.82 1.77 12.11
N LYS A 9 10.07 1.38 12.37
CA LYS A 9 11.14 2.33 12.67
C LYS A 9 11.87 2.77 11.40
N SER A 10 11.62 2.10 10.27
CA SER A 10 12.29 2.35 9.00
C SER A 10 11.62 3.53 8.27
N PRO A 11 12.39 4.53 7.81
CA PRO A 11 11.86 5.70 7.11
C PRO A 11 11.21 5.37 5.76
N THR A 12 11.44 4.15 5.24
CA THR A 12 10.97 3.68 3.93
C THR A 12 9.63 2.95 3.98
N THR A 13 9.17 2.55 5.16
CA THR A 13 8.03 1.62 5.32
C THR A 13 6.86 2.34 5.97
N ILE A 14 6.92 2.58 7.28
CA ILE A 14 5.92 3.28 8.08
C ILE A 14 6.73 4.07 9.10
N ALA A 15 7.18 5.26 8.75
CA ALA A 15 8.12 6.02 9.56
C ALA A 15 7.48 6.49 10.89
N VAL A 16 7.52 5.69 11.96
CA VAL A 16 6.99 6.11 13.28
C VAL A 16 7.80 7.24 13.89
N ARG A 17 9.05 7.43 13.47
CA ARG A 17 9.86 8.56 13.95
C ARG A 17 9.27 9.85 13.39
N PRO A 18 8.74 10.73 14.26
CA PRO A 18 8.16 11.99 13.80
C PRO A 18 9.30 12.82 13.22
N MET A 19 9.23 13.15 11.92
CA MET A 19 10.28 13.94 11.30
C MET A 19 10.18 15.41 11.71
N TYR A 20 8.98 15.94 12.01
CA TYR A 20 8.77 17.34 12.42
C TYR A 20 7.39 17.56 13.05
N HIS A 21 7.14 17.18 14.32
CA HIS A 21 5.85 17.42 14.98
C HIS A 21 6.09 18.10 16.34
N HIS A 22 5.60 19.33 16.50
CA HIS A 22 5.84 20.17 17.68
C HIS A 22 4.74 20.09 18.77
N ALA A 23 3.59 19.47 18.49
CA ALA A 23 2.47 19.35 19.42
C ALA A 23 2.10 17.88 19.73
N ASP A 24 1.88 17.56 21.01
CA ASP A 24 1.53 16.21 21.51
C ASP A 24 0.33 15.57 20.81
N THR A 25 -0.65 16.37 20.36
CA THR A 25 -1.83 15.89 19.62
C THR A 25 -1.46 15.34 18.26
N SER A 26 -0.58 16.01 17.52
CA SER A 26 -0.10 15.56 16.20
C SER A 26 0.75 14.28 16.32
N VAL A 27 1.54 14.16 17.39
CA VAL A 27 2.32 12.93 17.66
C VAL A 27 1.38 11.74 17.90
N ARG A 28 0.33 11.91 18.71
CA ARG A 28 -0.67 10.84 18.94
C ARG A 28 -1.38 10.44 17.65
N ALA A 29 -1.78 11.40 16.81
CA ALA A 29 -2.41 11.11 15.52
C ALA A 29 -1.47 10.35 14.57
N HIS A 30 -0.19 10.75 14.49
CA HIS A 30 0.81 10.07 13.66
C HIS A 30 1.06 8.63 14.09
N VAL A 31 1.24 8.39 15.40
CA VAL A 31 1.43 7.04 15.95
C VAL A 31 0.21 6.17 15.67
N PHE A 32 -1.00 6.71 15.85
CA PHE A 32 -2.23 5.99 15.54
C PHE A 32 -2.33 5.59 14.05
N LEU A 33 -2.03 6.53 13.14
CA LEU A 33 -1.99 6.26 11.70
C LEU A 33 -0.93 5.20 11.34
N CYS A 34 0.22 5.22 12.00
CA CYS A 34 1.26 4.22 11.79
C CYS A 34 0.80 2.82 12.20
N VAL A 35 0.09 2.70 13.34
CA VAL A 35 -0.48 1.42 13.78
C VAL A 35 -1.53 0.92 12.79
N ILE A 36 -2.40 1.80 12.29
CA ILE A 36 -3.39 1.44 11.25
C ILE A 36 -2.67 0.98 9.98
N ALA A 37 -1.66 1.70 9.52
CA ALA A 37 -0.90 1.35 8.33
C ALA A 37 -0.24 -0.03 8.46
N LEU A 38 0.35 -0.34 9.62
CA LEU A 38 0.94 -1.66 9.90
C LEU A 38 -0.11 -2.76 9.92
N LEU A 39 -1.27 -2.50 10.52
CA LEU A 39 -2.37 -3.45 10.56
C LEU A 39 -2.84 -3.78 9.15
N LEU A 40 -3.07 -2.75 8.32
CA LEU A 40 -3.47 -2.91 6.92
C LEU A 40 -2.42 -3.70 6.13
N LEU A 41 -1.13 -3.35 6.28
CA LEU A 41 -0.03 -4.03 5.59
C LEU A 41 0.10 -5.50 6.02
N SER A 42 -0.10 -5.78 7.32
CA SER A 42 -0.10 -7.15 7.86
C SER A 42 -1.27 -7.97 7.36
N LEU A 43 -2.47 -7.39 7.29
CA LEU A 43 -3.64 -8.03 6.68
C LEU A 43 -3.42 -8.31 5.19
N LEU A 44 -2.79 -7.39 4.48
CA LEU A 44 -2.46 -7.56 3.06
C LEU A 44 -1.48 -8.72 2.87
N ARG A 45 -0.40 -8.76 3.66
CA ARG A 45 0.58 -9.85 3.66
C ARG A 45 -0.06 -11.19 4.02
N LEU A 46 -0.96 -11.23 5.00
CA LEU A 46 -1.70 -12.44 5.37
C LEU A 46 -2.59 -12.94 4.21
N LYS A 47 -3.31 -12.04 3.53
CA LYS A 47 -4.12 -12.38 2.34
C LYS A 47 -3.27 -12.94 1.20
N LEU A 48 -2.07 -12.39 0.99
CA LEU A 48 -1.12 -12.89 -0.01
C LEU A 48 -0.55 -14.26 0.39
N ALA A 49 -0.17 -14.44 1.66
CA ALA A 49 0.34 -15.70 2.18
C ALA A 49 -0.69 -16.84 2.05
N LYS A 50 -1.98 -16.57 2.33
CA LYS A 50 -3.09 -17.53 2.12
C LYS A 50 -3.20 -17.99 0.66
N LYS A 51 -2.75 -17.18 -0.29
CA LYS A 51 -2.74 -17.49 -1.73
C LYS A 51 -1.36 -17.96 -2.23
N ARG A 52 -0.49 -18.44 -1.32
CA ARG A 52 0.88 -18.92 -1.58
C ARG A 52 1.80 -17.89 -2.23
N VAL A 53 1.61 -16.61 -1.89
CA VAL A 53 2.52 -15.52 -2.26
C VAL A 53 3.19 -15.01 -0.99
N SER A 54 4.41 -15.49 -0.72
CA SER A 54 5.23 -15.03 0.38
C SER A 54 6.04 -13.81 -0.05
N THR A 55 5.80 -12.66 0.59
CA THR A 55 6.51 -11.41 0.31
C THR A 55 6.92 -10.75 1.62
N SER A 56 8.09 -10.11 1.65
CA SER A 56 8.48 -9.24 2.77
C SER A 56 7.67 -7.93 2.77
N TYR A 57 7.65 -7.22 3.88
CA TYR A 57 6.93 -5.94 4.01
C TYR A 57 7.48 -4.88 3.05
N GLU A 58 8.80 -4.71 3.01
CA GLU A 58 9.51 -3.81 2.08
C GLU A 58 9.19 -4.15 0.60
N ALA A 59 9.32 -5.42 0.23
CA ALA A 59 9.02 -5.87 -1.12
C ALA A 59 7.54 -5.68 -1.49
N LEU A 60 6.63 -5.90 -0.54
CA LEU A 60 5.21 -5.66 -0.76
C LEU A 60 4.93 -4.17 -1.01
N LEU A 61 5.51 -3.26 -0.23
CA LEU A 61 5.37 -1.83 -0.44
C LEU A 61 6.00 -1.36 -1.75
N TYR A 62 7.16 -1.89 -2.11
CA TYR A 62 7.84 -1.58 -3.38
C TYR A 62 6.96 -1.97 -4.59
N GLU A 63 6.40 -3.18 -4.57
CA GLU A 63 5.53 -3.66 -5.63
C GLU A 63 4.20 -2.88 -5.67
N LEU A 64 3.63 -2.53 -4.51
CA LEU A 64 2.42 -1.71 -4.44
C LEU A 64 2.65 -0.29 -4.97
N ARG A 65 3.80 0.31 -4.65
CA ARG A 65 4.20 1.64 -5.15
C ARG A 65 4.39 1.66 -6.67
N SER A 66 4.68 0.50 -7.27
CA SER A 66 4.77 0.37 -8.73
C SER A 66 3.40 0.23 -9.42
N ILE A 67 2.32 0.04 -8.66
CA ILE A 67 0.96 -0.09 -9.21
C ILE A 67 0.31 1.30 -9.24
N HIS A 68 0.15 1.85 -10.43
CA HIS A 68 -0.59 3.10 -10.63
C HIS A 68 -1.94 2.84 -11.33
N ALA A 69 -2.96 3.58 -10.91
CA ALA A 69 -4.25 3.62 -11.59
C ALA A 69 -4.32 4.87 -12.47
N LEU A 70 -4.48 4.69 -13.76
CA LEU A 70 -4.65 5.76 -14.74
C LEU A 70 -6.13 5.96 -15.03
N LYS A 71 -6.59 7.20 -14.88
CA LYS A 71 -7.91 7.64 -15.32
C LYS A 71 -7.76 8.29 -16.70
N ILE A 72 -8.26 7.64 -17.73
CA ILE A 72 -8.25 8.13 -19.11
C ILE A 72 -9.61 8.76 -19.39
N LEU A 73 -9.62 10.06 -19.66
CA LEU A 73 -10.81 10.81 -20.05
C LEU A 73 -10.68 11.13 -21.55
N PRO A 74 -11.31 10.35 -22.45
CA PRO A 74 -11.21 10.59 -23.89
C PRO A 74 -11.96 11.85 -24.35
N SER A 75 -12.89 12.36 -23.54
CA SER A 75 -13.64 13.60 -23.79
C SER A 75 -14.21 14.13 -22.47
N PRO A 76 -14.39 15.46 -22.29
CA PRO A 76 -14.91 16.06 -21.06
C PRO A 76 -16.32 15.56 -20.63
N LYS A 77 -17.08 14.95 -21.54
CA LYS A 77 -18.40 14.34 -21.25
C LYS A 77 -18.41 12.81 -21.30
N ALA A 78 -17.27 12.18 -21.57
CA ALA A 78 -17.20 10.72 -21.73
C ALA A 78 -16.98 10.00 -20.39
N THR A 79 -17.36 8.72 -20.36
CA THR A 79 -17.11 7.86 -19.21
C THR A 79 -15.61 7.68 -19.00
N PRO A 80 -15.10 7.89 -17.77
CA PRO A 80 -13.68 7.72 -17.48
C PRO A 80 -13.30 6.24 -17.60
N LEU A 81 -12.27 5.97 -18.40
CA LEU A 81 -11.70 4.64 -18.53
C LEU A 81 -10.57 4.48 -17.51
N TRP A 82 -10.73 3.54 -16.60
CA TRP A 82 -9.71 3.23 -15.60
C TRP A 82 -8.82 2.09 -16.06
N LYS A 83 -7.51 2.32 -16.07
CA LYS A 83 -6.51 1.33 -16.47
C LYS A 83 -5.42 1.23 -15.41
N LEU A 84 -5.09 0.03 -14.97
CA LEU A 84 -3.87 -0.16 -14.16
C LEU A 84 -2.66 -0.06 -15.09
N GLU A 85 -1.78 0.90 -14.82
CA GLU A 85 -0.44 0.94 -15.41
C GLU A 85 0.36 -0.27 -14.93
N LYS A 86 1.20 -0.82 -15.80
CA LYS A 86 1.71 -2.19 -15.63
C LYS A 86 3.23 -2.20 -15.66
N ILE A 87 3.87 -2.41 -14.50
CA ILE A 87 5.29 -2.75 -14.31
C ILE A 87 5.40 -3.39 -12.90
N PRO A 88 6.26 -4.36 -12.51
CA PRO A 88 6.94 -5.53 -13.10
C PRO A 88 6.14 -6.87 -12.96
N LYS A 89 6.73 -8.04 -13.30
CA LYS A 89 6.05 -9.38 -13.28
C LYS A 89 5.45 -9.74 -11.90
N THR A 90 6.10 -9.32 -10.81
CA THR A 90 5.71 -9.63 -9.43
C THR A 90 4.50 -8.79 -9.00
N ALA A 91 4.48 -7.48 -9.29
CA ALA A 91 3.35 -6.58 -9.06
C ALA A 91 2.09 -7.07 -9.78
N SER A 92 2.21 -7.58 -11.01
CA SER A 92 1.05 -8.14 -11.72
C SER A 92 0.45 -9.37 -11.02
N LYS A 93 1.26 -10.18 -10.32
CA LYS A 93 0.79 -11.32 -9.52
C LYS A 93 0.06 -10.82 -8.29
N ILE A 94 0.58 -9.81 -7.60
CA ILE A 94 -0.04 -9.18 -6.43
C ILE A 94 -1.37 -8.52 -6.81
N ALA A 95 -1.41 -7.72 -7.87
CA ALA A 95 -2.61 -7.03 -8.35
C ALA A 95 -3.75 -8.00 -8.73
N ARG A 96 -3.40 -9.13 -9.39
CA ARG A 96 -4.36 -10.21 -9.70
C ARG A 96 -4.86 -10.90 -8.43
N THR A 97 -3.94 -11.25 -7.54
CA THR A 97 -4.23 -11.91 -6.26
C THR A 97 -5.16 -11.07 -5.38
N LEU A 98 -4.98 -9.75 -5.38
CA LEU A 98 -5.78 -8.79 -4.62
C LEU A 98 -7.04 -8.30 -5.34
N ASN A 99 -7.27 -8.69 -6.59
CA ASN A 99 -8.42 -8.29 -7.41
C ASN A 99 -8.59 -6.76 -7.52
N LEU A 100 -7.48 -6.02 -7.67
CA LEU A 100 -7.48 -4.54 -7.65
C LEU A 100 -8.33 -3.91 -8.76
N LYS A 101 -8.62 -4.64 -9.84
CA LYS A 101 -9.52 -4.17 -10.91
C LYS A 101 -10.92 -3.81 -10.40
N ARG A 102 -11.41 -4.46 -9.35
CA ARG A 102 -12.71 -4.15 -8.76
C ARG A 102 -12.77 -2.73 -8.17
N LEU A 103 -11.63 -2.21 -7.72
CA LEU A 103 -11.55 -0.87 -7.12
C LEU A 103 -11.54 0.25 -8.16
N LEU A 104 -11.36 -0.08 -9.44
CA LEU A 104 -11.34 0.88 -10.55
C LEU A 104 -12.73 1.18 -11.14
N VAL A 105 -13.77 0.51 -10.64
CA VAL A 105 -15.15 0.64 -11.14
C VAL A 105 -16.03 1.40 -10.15
N ILE A 106 -15.47 1.82 -9.01
CA ILE A 106 -16.12 2.66 -7.98
C ILE A 106 -15.84 4.13 -8.32
#